data_AF-A0A849SF62-F1
#
_entry.id   AF-A0A849SF62-F1
#
_cell.length_a   1.000
_cell.length_b   1.000
_cell.length_c   1.000
_cell.angle_alpha   90.00
_cell.angle_beta   90.00
_cell.angle_gamma   90.00
#
_symmetry.space_group_name_H-M   'P 1'
#
loop_
_entity.id
_entity.type
_entity.pdbx_description
1 polymer ?
#
loop_
_entity_poly.entity_id
_entity_poly.type
_entity_poly.pdbx_seq_one_letter_code
_entity_poly.pdbx_strand_id
1 'polypeptide(L)'
;MATLDWHGLVSIDKPIGITSHDAVAKLRRRLASPGAGHLGTLDPAASGLLVVALGAATRAVTVWQGGTKTYEATMRFGVTTASQDLDGEVLETRDAAGLSETQVREASRAFVGALEQVPPMVSALKVGGRRLHELARRGVEVERSPRSVHVRSWEWLGFELPEARFRIVCSGGTYVRTLAHDLGNALGCGAALAALRRTRSEPFGIDRAVSMRDLDELPVAEVLARSGVPLDQALVVLPAVTLDAAGVAAIGVGGRPAESRNTTERGPAASGASPGS
;
A
#
# COMPACT_ATOMS: atom_id res chain seq x y z
N MET A 1 -2.07 32.48 3.62
CA MET A 1 -2.49 31.50 4.64
C MET A 1 -1.29 31.19 5.51
N ALA A 2 -1.41 31.25 6.83
CA ALA A 2 -0.35 30.81 7.73
C ALA A 2 -0.07 29.32 7.50
N THR A 3 1.21 28.94 7.44
CA THR A 3 1.61 27.53 7.37
C THR A 3 1.15 26.82 8.63
N LEU A 4 0.51 25.66 8.48
CA LEU A 4 0.19 24.82 9.62
C LEU A 4 1.49 24.17 10.11
N ASP A 5 1.90 24.45 11.34
CA ASP A 5 3.05 23.79 11.97
C ASP A 5 2.64 22.41 12.50
N TRP A 6 2.23 21.53 11.59
CA TRP A 6 1.83 20.16 11.90
C TRP A 6 2.61 19.17 11.05
N HIS A 7 3.15 18.15 11.72
CA HIS A 7 3.99 17.11 11.10
C HIS A 7 3.43 15.75 11.50
N GLY A 8 3.18 14.89 10.51
CA GLY A 8 2.58 13.59 10.78
C GLY A 8 2.07 12.90 9.52
N LEU A 9 1.25 11.88 9.73
CA LEU A 9 0.65 11.07 8.68
C LEU A 9 -0.86 11.31 8.63
N VAL A 10 -1.42 11.39 7.42
CA VAL A 10 -2.85 11.57 7.20
C VAL A 10 -3.36 10.47 6.29
N SER A 11 -4.41 9.77 6.73
CA SER A 11 -5.07 8.73 5.95
C SER A 11 -6.17 9.31 5.05
N ILE A 12 -6.06 9.10 3.75
CA ILE A 12 -7.03 9.57 2.74
C ILE A 12 -7.70 8.38 2.06
N ASP A 13 -9.02 8.39 1.91
CA ASP A 13 -9.73 7.47 1.02
C ASP A 13 -9.73 8.07 -0.40
N LYS A 14 -8.79 7.59 -1.22
CA LYS A 14 -8.61 8.06 -2.59
C LYS A 14 -9.74 7.49 -3.45
N PRO A 15 -10.53 8.32 -4.15
CA PRO A 15 -11.50 7.83 -5.12
C PRO A 15 -10.80 7.31 -6.37
N ILE A 16 -11.56 6.57 -7.19
CA ILE A 16 -11.17 6.21 -8.56
C ILE A 16 -11.09 7.48 -9.42
N GLY A 17 -10.24 7.47 -10.43
CA GLY A 17 -10.16 8.52 -11.46
C GLY A 17 -9.14 9.62 -11.19
N ILE A 18 -8.52 9.65 -10.00
CA ILE A 18 -7.43 10.58 -9.67
C ILE A 18 -6.12 9.85 -9.38
N THR A 19 -5.00 10.48 -9.68
CA THR A 19 -3.69 9.93 -9.31
C THR A 19 -3.44 10.09 -7.80
N SER A 20 -2.52 9.28 -7.25
CA SER A 20 -2.04 9.49 -5.88
C SER A 20 -1.38 10.87 -5.71
N HIS A 21 -0.76 11.41 -6.77
CA HIS A 21 -0.13 12.73 -6.73
C HIS A 21 -1.16 13.84 -6.57
N ASP A 22 -2.30 13.75 -7.25
CA ASP A 22 -3.39 14.73 -7.14
C ASP A 22 -3.95 14.79 -5.72
N ALA A 23 -4.16 13.61 -5.09
CA ALA A 23 -4.60 13.52 -3.71
C ALA A 23 -3.60 14.16 -2.72
N VAL A 24 -2.31 13.87 -2.88
CA VAL A 24 -1.23 14.47 -2.07
C VAL A 24 -1.17 15.99 -2.25
N ALA A 25 -1.25 16.46 -3.50
CA ALA A 25 -1.19 17.89 -3.82
C ALA A 25 -2.39 18.65 -3.20
N LYS A 26 -3.59 18.07 -3.28
CA LYS A 26 -4.79 18.64 -2.66
C LYS A 26 -4.65 18.74 -1.15
N LEU A 27 -4.26 17.65 -0.48
CA LEU A 27 -4.08 17.63 0.97
C LEU A 27 -3.02 18.63 1.43
N ARG A 28 -1.87 18.67 0.76
CA ARG A 28 -0.78 19.61 1.08
C ARG A 28 -1.26 21.05 1.03
N ARG A 29 -2.01 21.43 -0.01
CA ARG A 29 -2.58 22.78 -0.15
C ARG A 29 -3.59 23.06 0.96
N ARG A 30 -4.51 22.12 1.20
CA ARG A 30 -5.59 22.26 2.20
C ARG A 30 -5.05 22.51 3.61
N LEU A 31 -3.97 21.83 3.98
CA LEU A 31 -3.31 21.92 5.29
C LEU A 31 -2.17 22.95 5.31
N ALA A 32 -1.90 23.67 4.21
CA ALA A 32 -0.78 24.60 4.11
C ALA A 32 0.57 23.99 4.59
N SER A 33 0.80 22.71 4.27
CA SER A 33 1.97 21.97 4.74
C SER A 33 3.22 22.29 3.89
N PRO A 34 4.40 22.48 4.52
CA PRO A 34 5.63 22.81 3.81
C PRO A 34 6.11 21.68 2.88
N GLY A 35 5.76 20.42 3.18
CA GLY A 35 6.15 19.25 2.40
C GLY A 35 5.11 18.13 2.48
N ALA A 36 4.99 17.33 1.41
CA ALA A 36 4.11 16.18 1.39
C ALA A 36 4.65 15.04 0.53
N GLY A 37 4.37 13.80 0.92
CA GLY A 37 4.68 12.59 0.17
C GLY A 37 3.79 11.43 0.60
N HIS A 38 3.69 10.35 -0.16
CA HIS A 38 2.82 9.21 0.16
C HIS A 38 3.60 7.93 0.46
N LEU A 39 2.97 7.00 1.18
CA LEU A 39 3.58 5.75 1.64
C LEU A 39 3.33 4.55 0.71
N GLY A 40 2.79 4.81 -0.47
CA GLY A 40 2.66 3.81 -1.52
C GLY A 40 1.62 4.25 -2.54
N THR A 41 2.01 4.25 -3.81
CA THR A 41 1.14 4.63 -4.91
C THR A 41 -0.10 3.74 -4.99
N LEU A 42 -1.24 4.35 -5.29
CA LEU A 42 -2.42 3.71 -5.86
C LEU A 42 -2.60 4.23 -7.29
N ASP A 43 -2.84 3.32 -8.22
CA ASP A 43 -3.15 3.64 -9.60
C ASP A 43 -4.46 4.45 -9.70
N PRO A 44 -4.69 5.20 -10.79
CA PRO A 44 -5.92 5.98 -10.96
C PRO A 44 -7.20 5.12 -10.88
N ALA A 45 -7.16 3.91 -11.45
CA ALA A 45 -8.24 2.92 -11.41
C ALA A 45 -8.52 2.36 -10.00
N ALA A 46 -7.53 2.44 -9.11
CA ALA A 46 -7.64 1.91 -7.75
C ALA A 46 -8.23 2.96 -6.81
N SER A 47 -8.94 2.50 -5.77
CA SER A 47 -9.45 3.33 -4.68
C SER A 47 -8.87 2.93 -3.33
N GLY A 48 -9.26 3.65 -2.28
CA GLY A 48 -8.98 3.28 -0.90
C GLY A 48 -7.79 4.03 -0.31
N LEU A 49 -7.19 3.40 0.68
CA LEU A 49 -6.31 4.04 1.65
C LEU A 49 -5.02 4.51 0.98
N LEU A 50 -4.85 5.82 0.93
CA LEU A 50 -3.61 6.51 0.62
C LEU A 50 -3.13 7.23 1.89
N VAL A 51 -2.08 6.72 2.51
CA VAL A 51 -1.44 7.42 3.63
C VAL A 51 -0.49 8.46 3.08
N VAL A 52 -0.56 9.68 3.61
CA VAL A 52 0.22 10.85 3.18
C VAL A 52 1.02 11.38 4.37
N ALA A 53 2.34 11.45 4.24
CA ALA A 53 3.23 12.13 5.17
C ALA A 53 3.26 13.64 4.89
N LEU A 54 3.17 14.45 5.94
CA LEU A 54 3.23 15.91 5.89
C LEU A 54 4.37 16.46 6.75
N GLY A 55 5.00 17.52 6.27
CA GLY A 55 6.06 18.23 7.00
C GLY A 55 7.27 17.33 7.27
N ALA A 56 7.79 17.34 8.49
CA ALA A 56 8.93 16.53 8.92
C ALA A 56 8.73 15.02 8.70
N ALA A 57 7.49 14.54 8.69
CA ALA A 57 7.19 13.12 8.47
C ALA A 57 7.64 12.64 7.08
N THR A 58 7.80 13.52 6.09
CA THR A 58 8.31 13.15 4.77
C THR A 58 9.76 12.69 4.79
N ARG A 59 10.49 12.90 5.89
CA ARG A 59 11.86 12.39 6.07
C ARG A 59 11.90 10.95 6.59
N ALA A 60 10.79 10.46 7.14
CA ALA A 60 10.70 9.14 7.78
C ALA A 60 9.85 8.13 6.98
N VAL A 61 9.47 8.45 5.74
CA VAL A 61 8.54 7.62 4.92
C VAL A 61 8.95 6.15 4.84
N THR A 62 10.25 5.87 4.79
CA THR A 62 10.81 4.53 4.68
C THR A 62 10.48 3.64 5.88
N VAL A 63 10.23 4.23 7.06
CA VAL A 63 9.84 3.50 8.29
C VAL A 63 8.57 2.69 8.08
N TRP A 64 7.62 3.20 7.30
CA TRP A 64 6.29 2.60 7.17
C TRP A 64 6.02 2.00 5.78
N GLN A 65 6.84 2.29 4.77
CA GLN A 65 6.61 1.83 3.39
C GLN A 65 6.66 0.30 3.24
N GLY A 66 7.42 -0.39 4.09
CA GLY A 66 7.62 -1.85 4.05
C GLY A 66 6.49 -2.68 4.66
N GLY A 67 5.52 -2.06 5.33
CA GLY A 67 4.41 -2.77 5.98
C GLY A 67 3.53 -3.56 5.02
N THR A 68 2.78 -4.55 5.53
CA THR A 68 1.86 -5.30 4.68
C THR A 68 0.68 -4.43 4.23
N LYS A 69 0.07 -4.83 3.12
CA LYS A 69 -1.05 -4.14 2.50
C LYS A 69 -2.20 -5.12 2.33
N THR A 70 -3.41 -4.64 2.57
CA THR A 70 -4.64 -5.41 2.34
C THR A 70 -5.43 -4.76 1.22
N TYR A 71 -5.85 -5.56 0.26
CA TYR A 71 -6.69 -5.13 -0.85
C TYR A 71 -7.94 -5.99 -0.94
N GLU A 72 -9.03 -5.34 -1.32
CA GLU A 72 -10.21 -6.01 -1.87
C GLU A 72 -10.24 -5.73 -3.37
N ALA A 73 -10.45 -6.76 -4.15
CA ALA A 73 -10.22 -6.74 -5.58
C ALA A 73 -11.27 -7.57 -6.33
N THR A 74 -11.49 -7.21 -7.59
CA THR A 74 -12.27 -7.99 -8.54
C THR A 74 -11.37 -8.27 -9.74
N MET A 75 -11.31 -9.52 -10.17
CA MET A 75 -10.69 -9.89 -11.44
C MET A 75 -11.75 -10.37 -12.42
N ARG A 76 -11.46 -10.19 -13.72
CA ARG A 76 -12.28 -10.68 -14.82
C ARG A 76 -11.49 -11.69 -15.62
N PHE A 77 -12.00 -12.91 -15.70
CA PHE A 77 -11.45 -14.01 -16.50
C PHE A 77 -11.83 -13.86 -17.98
N GLY A 78 -11.06 -14.52 -18.85
CA GLY A 78 -11.34 -14.54 -20.29
C GLY A 78 -10.85 -13.30 -21.03
N VAL A 79 -10.08 -12.43 -20.38
CA VAL A 79 -9.51 -11.23 -21.00
C VAL A 79 -8.08 -10.99 -20.52
N THR A 80 -7.19 -10.67 -21.45
CA THR A 80 -5.83 -10.22 -21.17
C THR A 80 -5.64 -8.82 -21.74
N THR A 81 -5.10 -7.91 -20.94
CA THR A 81 -4.86 -6.51 -21.35
C THR A 81 -3.39 -6.11 -21.17
N ALA A 82 -2.96 -5.09 -21.91
CA ALA A 82 -1.57 -4.61 -21.88
C ALA A 82 -1.13 -4.06 -20.50
N SER A 83 -2.05 -3.51 -19.71
CA SER A 83 -1.79 -2.97 -18.37
C SER A 83 -2.11 -3.95 -17.23
N GLN A 84 -2.61 -5.15 -17.56
CA GLN A 84 -3.12 -6.16 -16.61
C GLN A 84 -4.32 -5.68 -15.76
N ASP A 85 -4.96 -4.57 -16.15
CA ASP A 85 -6.26 -4.12 -15.67
C ASP A 85 -7.19 -3.79 -16.85
N LEU A 86 -8.49 -3.63 -16.57
CA LEU A 86 -9.48 -3.37 -17.62
C LEU A 86 -9.37 -1.98 -18.28
N ASP A 87 -8.53 -1.09 -17.77
CA ASP A 87 -8.26 0.21 -18.42
C ASP A 87 -7.28 0.08 -19.59
N GLY A 88 -6.60 -1.07 -19.73
CA GLY A 88 -5.66 -1.34 -20.81
C GLY A 88 -6.30 -1.79 -22.11
N GLU A 89 -5.54 -1.65 -23.20
CA GLU A 89 -5.89 -2.27 -24.48
C GLU A 89 -6.02 -3.79 -24.34
N VAL A 90 -7.11 -4.34 -24.87
CA VAL A 90 -7.35 -5.79 -24.92
C VAL A 90 -6.38 -6.43 -25.90
N LEU A 91 -5.56 -7.35 -25.42
CA LEU A 91 -4.62 -8.13 -26.23
C LEU A 91 -5.24 -9.46 -26.67
N GLU A 92 -6.03 -10.08 -25.80
CA GLU A 92 -6.62 -11.38 -26.06
C GLU A 92 -7.95 -11.52 -25.32
N THR A 93 -8.89 -12.26 -25.91
CA THR A 93 -10.14 -12.69 -25.28
C THR A 93 -10.29 -14.20 -25.48
N ARG A 94 -10.69 -14.91 -24.43
CA ARG A 94 -10.96 -16.35 -24.44
C ARG A 94 -12.27 -16.63 -23.71
N ASP A 95 -12.90 -17.76 -24.06
CA ASP A 95 -14.06 -18.22 -23.31
C ASP A 95 -13.66 -18.67 -21.90
N ALA A 96 -14.37 -18.18 -20.90
CA ALA A 96 -14.21 -18.50 -19.49
C ALA A 96 -15.46 -19.14 -18.88
N ALA A 97 -16.50 -19.42 -19.68
CA ALA A 97 -17.76 -19.98 -19.20
C ALA A 97 -17.62 -21.38 -18.56
N GLY A 98 -16.58 -22.13 -18.95
CA GLY A 98 -16.28 -23.46 -18.39
C GLY A 98 -15.51 -23.46 -17.07
N LEU A 99 -15.11 -22.30 -16.55
CA LEU A 99 -14.40 -22.23 -15.27
C LEU A 99 -15.34 -22.58 -14.10
N SER A 100 -14.85 -23.42 -13.19
CA SER A 100 -15.49 -23.65 -11.91
C SER A 100 -14.77 -22.89 -10.79
N GLU A 101 -15.54 -22.47 -9.77
CA GLU A 101 -14.99 -21.91 -8.54
C GLU A 101 -13.91 -22.80 -7.91
N THR A 102 -14.11 -24.12 -7.91
CA THR A 102 -13.14 -25.10 -7.40
C THR A 102 -11.79 -24.99 -8.11
N GLN A 103 -11.79 -24.96 -9.45
CA GLN A 103 -10.54 -24.83 -10.22
C GLN A 103 -9.80 -23.53 -9.91
N VAL A 104 -10.53 -22.41 -9.81
CA VAL A 104 -9.92 -21.11 -9.48
C VAL A 104 -9.31 -21.15 -8.08
N ARG A 105 -10.05 -21.69 -7.09
CA ARG A 105 -9.56 -21.81 -5.71
C ARG A 105 -8.33 -22.69 -5.62
N GLU A 106 -8.31 -23.83 -6.31
CA GLU A 106 -7.16 -24.74 -6.34
C GLU A 106 -5.94 -24.08 -6.97
N ALA A 107 -6.09 -23.47 -8.15
CA ALA A 107 -5.00 -22.76 -8.82
C ALA A 107 -4.45 -21.60 -7.99
N SER A 108 -5.33 -20.87 -7.28
CA SER A 108 -4.92 -19.71 -6.46
C SER A 108 -3.98 -20.08 -5.30
N ARG A 109 -3.95 -21.34 -4.85
CA ARG A 109 -3.07 -21.78 -3.75
C ARG A 109 -1.59 -21.63 -4.07
N ALA A 110 -1.21 -21.75 -5.34
CA ALA A 110 0.17 -21.56 -5.80
C ALA A 110 0.65 -20.10 -5.66
N PHE A 111 -0.27 -19.16 -5.46
CA PHE A 111 0.00 -17.73 -5.32
C PHE A 111 -0.05 -17.24 -3.86
N VAL A 112 0.02 -18.16 -2.89
CA VAL A 112 0.14 -17.84 -1.45
C VAL A 112 1.51 -18.28 -0.97
N GLY A 113 2.22 -17.39 -0.26
CA GLY A 113 3.59 -17.57 0.17
C GLY A 113 4.57 -16.64 -0.55
N ALA A 114 5.84 -17.04 -0.61
CA ALA A 114 6.88 -16.29 -1.31
C ALA A 114 6.77 -16.53 -2.83
N LEU A 115 6.82 -15.45 -3.61
CA LEU A 115 6.69 -15.45 -5.06
C LEU A 115 7.72 -14.54 -5.69
N GLU A 116 8.11 -14.84 -6.92
CA GLU A 116 8.82 -13.91 -7.79
C GLU A 116 7.85 -13.27 -8.76
N GLN A 117 7.78 -11.94 -8.77
CA GLN A 117 6.88 -11.21 -9.65
C GLN A 117 7.67 -10.31 -10.60
N VAL A 118 7.39 -10.44 -11.90
CA VAL A 118 7.85 -9.46 -12.89
C VAL A 118 6.91 -8.26 -12.84
N PRO A 119 7.40 -7.06 -12.49
CA PRO A 119 6.55 -5.88 -12.46
C PRO A 119 5.90 -5.61 -13.84
N PRO A 120 4.67 -5.07 -13.89
CA PRO A 120 4.05 -4.70 -15.16
C PRO A 120 4.79 -3.52 -15.81
N MET A 121 4.72 -3.43 -17.15
CA MET A 121 5.25 -2.29 -17.91
C MET A 121 4.61 -0.96 -17.46
N VAL A 122 3.31 -0.99 -17.13
CA VAL A 122 2.60 0.17 -16.59
C VAL A 122 2.77 0.24 -15.07
N SER A 123 3.96 0.67 -14.62
CA SER A 123 4.26 0.82 -13.19
C SER A 123 5.03 2.11 -12.86
N ALA A 124 5.09 2.46 -11.57
CA ALA A 124 5.81 3.64 -11.07
C ALA A 124 7.33 3.41 -10.92
N LEU A 125 7.83 2.20 -11.18
CA LEU A 125 9.25 1.87 -11.07
C LEU A 125 10.08 2.66 -12.08
N LYS A 126 11.35 2.90 -11.72
CA LYS A 126 12.31 3.54 -12.62
C LYS A 126 13.30 2.51 -13.16
N VAL A 127 13.57 2.58 -14.46
CA VAL A 127 14.66 1.84 -15.14
C VAL A 127 15.48 2.84 -15.93
N GLY A 128 16.80 2.87 -15.72
CA GLY A 128 17.68 3.88 -16.33
C GLY A 128 17.28 5.33 -16.02
N GLY A 129 16.75 5.58 -14.80
CA GLY A 129 16.32 6.91 -14.36
C GLY A 129 14.92 7.36 -14.82
N ARG A 130 14.29 6.66 -15.77
CA ARG A 130 12.95 6.98 -16.32
C ARG A 130 11.88 6.05 -15.75
N ARG A 131 10.65 6.54 -15.57
CA ARG A 131 9.54 5.73 -15.03
C ARG A 131 8.98 4.78 -16.09
N LEU A 132 8.67 3.54 -15.71
CA LEU A 132 8.23 2.49 -16.65
C LEU A 132 6.92 2.87 -17.37
N HIS A 133 5.94 3.44 -16.68
CA HIS A 133 4.71 3.90 -17.34
C HIS A 133 4.93 5.00 -18.39
N GLU A 134 5.97 5.84 -18.24
CA GLU A 134 6.30 6.85 -19.26
C GLU A 134 6.90 6.19 -20.52
N LEU A 135 7.62 5.09 -20.35
CA LEU A 135 8.19 4.29 -21.44
C LEU A 135 7.11 3.45 -22.13
N ALA A 136 6.22 2.82 -21.37
CA ALA A 136 5.10 2.04 -21.89
C ALA A 136 4.17 2.89 -22.77
N ARG A 137 3.86 4.13 -22.36
CA ARG A 137 3.08 5.09 -23.18
C ARG A 137 3.73 5.45 -24.51
N ARG A 138 5.04 5.24 -24.64
CA ARG A 138 5.80 5.47 -25.88
C ARG A 138 5.99 4.18 -26.69
N GLY A 139 5.33 3.08 -26.31
CA GLY A 139 5.48 1.78 -26.94
C GLY A 139 6.83 1.12 -26.71
N VAL A 140 7.62 1.59 -25.74
CA VAL A 140 8.94 1.03 -25.44
C VAL A 140 8.79 -0.08 -24.42
N GLU A 141 9.05 -1.32 -24.84
CA GLU A 141 9.17 -2.46 -23.93
C GLU A 141 10.57 -2.51 -23.32
N VAL A 142 10.65 -2.81 -22.03
CA VAL A 142 11.90 -2.89 -21.27
C VAL A 142 11.89 -4.19 -20.49
N GLU A 143 13.00 -4.93 -20.47
CA GLU A 143 13.13 -6.11 -19.63
C GLU A 143 13.15 -5.70 -18.14
N ARG A 144 12.39 -6.40 -17.30
CA ARG A 144 12.24 -6.09 -15.86
C ARG A 144 12.66 -7.29 -15.05
N SER A 145 13.60 -7.10 -14.13
CA SER A 145 14.00 -8.17 -13.21
C SER A 145 12.84 -8.56 -12.29
N PRO A 146 12.62 -9.86 -12.04
CA PRO A 146 11.69 -10.33 -11.02
C PRO A 146 12.01 -9.74 -9.65
N ARG A 147 10.98 -9.63 -8.81
CA ARG A 147 11.09 -9.16 -7.44
C ARG A 147 10.40 -10.14 -6.50
N SER A 148 11.09 -10.44 -5.41
CA SER A 148 10.51 -11.23 -4.32
C SER A 148 9.37 -10.45 -3.66
N VAL A 149 8.21 -11.08 -3.60
CA VAL A 149 7.03 -10.60 -2.90
C VAL A 149 6.46 -11.73 -2.04
N HIS A 150 5.65 -11.38 -1.06
CA HIS A 150 5.00 -12.36 -0.20
C HIS A 150 3.49 -12.11 -0.16
N VAL A 151 2.71 -13.11 -0.53
CA VAL A 151 1.25 -13.11 -0.35
C VAL A 151 0.95 -13.90 0.93
N ARG A 152 0.57 -13.20 1.98
CA ARG A 152 0.26 -13.80 3.28
C ARG A 152 -1.05 -14.58 3.24
N SER A 153 -2.07 -14.05 2.58
CA SER A 153 -3.37 -14.71 2.48
C SER A 153 -4.13 -14.25 1.24
N TRP A 154 -4.91 -15.15 0.67
CA TRP A 154 -5.86 -14.91 -0.41
C TRP A 154 -7.20 -15.53 -0.04
N GLU A 155 -8.21 -14.69 0.12
CA GLU A 155 -9.57 -15.08 0.52
C GLU A 155 -10.53 -14.72 -0.59
N TRP A 156 -11.30 -15.68 -1.09
CA TRP A 156 -12.34 -15.41 -2.09
C TRP A 156 -13.63 -14.95 -1.43
N LEU A 157 -14.16 -13.82 -1.88
CA LEU A 157 -15.35 -13.15 -1.35
C LEU A 157 -16.62 -13.46 -2.15
N GLY A 158 -16.49 -13.90 -3.41
CA GLY A 158 -17.62 -14.26 -4.25
C GLY A 158 -17.20 -14.57 -5.68
N PHE A 159 -18.00 -15.40 -6.35
CA PHE A 159 -17.81 -15.79 -7.75
C PHE A 159 -19.09 -15.50 -8.53
N GLU A 160 -18.96 -14.64 -9.53
CA GLU A 160 -20.03 -14.21 -10.44
C GLU A 160 -19.41 -14.14 -11.84
N LEU A 161 -19.18 -15.31 -12.44
CA LEU A 161 -18.40 -15.41 -13.68
C LEU A 161 -18.96 -14.49 -14.79
N PRO A 162 -18.08 -13.84 -15.57
CA PRO A 162 -16.63 -14.05 -15.64
C PRO A 162 -15.83 -13.31 -14.56
N GLU A 163 -16.46 -12.81 -13.49
CA GLU A 163 -15.78 -12.08 -12.41
C GLU A 163 -15.69 -12.86 -11.11
N ALA A 164 -14.63 -12.59 -10.35
CA ALA A 164 -14.46 -13.10 -9.00
C ALA A 164 -13.87 -12.03 -8.08
N ARG A 165 -14.42 -11.95 -6.86
CA ARG A 165 -14.05 -11.00 -5.83
C ARG A 165 -13.17 -11.69 -4.79
N PHE A 166 -12.12 -11.00 -4.36
CA PHE A 166 -11.18 -11.54 -3.38
C PHE A 166 -10.59 -10.45 -2.48
N ARG A 167 -10.11 -10.88 -1.31
CA ARG A 167 -9.30 -10.11 -0.38
C ARG A 167 -7.91 -10.70 -0.34
N ILE A 168 -6.88 -9.87 -0.45
CA ILE A 168 -5.49 -10.30 -0.41
C ILE A 168 -4.70 -9.48 0.61
N VAL A 169 -3.85 -10.17 1.38
CA VAL A 169 -2.85 -9.55 2.25
C VAL A 169 -1.48 -9.88 1.69
N CYS A 170 -0.69 -8.86 1.36
CA CYS A 170 0.61 -9.02 0.73
C CYS A 170 1.65 -8.01 1.22
N SER A 171 2.91 -8.27 0.94
CA SER A 171 4.03 -7.36 1.22
C SER A 171 3.93 -6.07 0.41
N GLY A 172 4.63 -5.02 0.85
CA GLY A 172 4.86 -3.85 0.00
C GLY A 172 5.51 -4.24 -1.33
N GLY A 173 5.09 -3.59 -2.43
CA GLY A 173 5.64 -3.83 -3.77
C GLY A 173 4.95 -4.92 -4.59
N THR A 174 4.00 -5.67 -4.02
CA THR A 174 3.18 -6.64 -4.77
C THR A 174 2.19 -5.94 -5.70
N TYR A 175 2.21 -6.33 -6.98
CA TYR A 175 1.22 -5.92 -7.98
C TYR A 175 0.07 -6.93 -8.00
N VAL A 176 -1.09 -6.52 -7.47
CA VAL A 176 -2.32 -7.35 -7.47
C VAL A 176 -2.81 -7.63 -8.89
N ARG A 177 -2.59 -6.69 -9.82
CA ARG A 177 -2.89 -6.86 -11.26
C ARG A 177 -2.14 -8.04 -11.87
N THR A 178 -0.86 -8.15 -11.55
CA THR A 178 -0.01 -9.26 -12.02
C THR A 178 -0.43 -10.59 -11.40
N LEU A 179 -0.84 -10.60 -10.12
CA LEU A 179 -1.41 -11.83 -9.52
C LEU A 179 -2.69 -12.29 -10.23
N ALA A 180 -3.58 -11.37 -10.61
CA ALA A 180 -4.77 -11.70 -11.38
C ALA A 180 -4.39 -12.25 -12.75
N HIS A 181 -3.49 -11.57 -13.46
CA HIS A 181 -2.98 -11.98 -14.77
C HIS A 181 -2.35 -13.38 -14.74
N ASP A 182 -1.44 -13.63 -13.79
CA ASP A 182 -0.72 -14.90 -13.68
C ASP A 182 -1.67 -16.06 -13.32
N LEU A 183 -2.67 -15.82 -12.46
CA LEU A 183 -3.71 -16.80 -12.16
C LEU A 183 -4.55 -17.12 -13.41
N GLY A 184 -4.94 -16.10 -14.17
CA GLY A 184 -5.67 -16.28 -15.44
C GLY A 184 -4.87 -17.07 -16.47
N ASN A 185 -3.56 -16.84 -16.56
CA ASN A 185 -2.65 -17.60 -17.41
C ASN A 185 -2.53 -19.06 -16.96
N ALA A 186 -2.39 -19.31 -15.66
CA ALA A 186 -2.34 -20.66 -15.09
C ALA A 186 -3.63 -21.45 -15.35
N LEU A 187 -4.78 -20.76 -15.41
CA LEU A 187 -6.08 -21.32 -15.75
C LEU A 187 -6.31 -21.41 -17.27
N GLY A 188 -5.41 -20.89 -18.11
CA GLY A 188 -5.48 -20.96 -19.57
C GLY A 188 -6.51 -20.04 -20.24
N CYS A 189 -7.22 -19.20 -19.49
CA CYS A 189 -8.25 -18.28 -20.01
C CYS A 189 -7.80 -16.81 -20.05
N GLY A 190 -6.70 -16.48 -19.37
CA GLY A 190 -6.30 -15.09 -19.14
C GLY A 190 -7.20 -14.39 -18.10
N ALA A 191 -6.68 -13.34 -17.49
CA ALA A 191 -7.45 -12.48 -16.61
C ALA A 191 -6.83 -11.08 -16.51
N ALA A 192 -7.66 -10.11 -16.16
CA ALA A 192 -7.26 -8.75 -15.85
C ALA A 192 -7.94 -8.27 -14.55
N LEU A 193 -7.32 -7.33 -13.86
CA LEU A 193 -7.94 -6.72 -12.69
C LEU A 193 -9.03 -5.74 -13.12
N ALA A 194 -10.24 -5.96 -12.61
CA ALA A 194 -11.41 -5.12 -12.89
C ALA A 194 -11.57 -4.00 -11.85
N ALA A 195 -11.29 -4.28 -10.58
CA ALA A 195 -11.40 -3.30 -9.51
C ALA A 195 -10.35 -3.56 -8.42
N LEU A 196 -9.86 -2.48 -7.80
CA LEU A 196 -8.92 -2.56 -6.69
C LEU A 196 -9.25 -1.50 -5.63
N ARG A 197 -9.37 -1.93 -4.38
CA ARG A 197 -9.50 -1.05 -3.22
C ARG A 197 -8.50 -1.45 -2.15
N ARG A 198 -7.58 -0.56 -1.80
CA ARG A 198 -6.67 -0.79 -0.66
C ARG A 198 -7.40 -0.46 0.64
N THR A 199 -7.60 -1.44 1.51
CA THR A 199 -8.29 -1.25 2.79
C THR A 199 -7.32 -1.09 3.96
N ARG A 200 -6.06 -1.51 3.79
CA ARG A 200 -5.02 -1.37 4.82
C ARG A 200 -3.64 -1.16 4.19
N SER A 201 -2.82 -0.35 4.87
CA SER A 201 -1.39 -0.23 4.66
C SER A 201 -0.78 -0.08 6.04
N GLU A 202 -0.23 -1.15 6.59
CA GLU A 202 0.14 -1.21 8.00
C GLU A 202 1.03 -0.03 8.45
N PRO A 203 0.79 0.51 9.66
CA PRO A 203 -0.26 0.13 10.62
C PRO A 203 -1.67 0.71 10.33
N PHE A 204 -1.85 1.45 9.23
CA PHE A 204 -3.04 2.25 8.96
C PHE A 204 -4.16 1.46 8.28
N GLY A 205 -5.40 1.65 8.74
CA GLY A 205 -6.62 1.12 8.13
C GLY A 205 -7.48 2.22 7.50
N ILE A 206 -8.34 1.81 6.55
CA ILE A 206 -9.27 2.69 5.84
C ILE A 206 -10.34 3.31 6.76
N ASP A 207 -10.62 2.69 7.90
CA ASP A 207 -11.61 3.12 8.90
C ASP A 207 -11.34 4.53 9.46
N ARG A 208 -10.09 4.99 9.43
CA ARG A 208 -9.69 6.34 9.85
C ARG A 208 -9.41 7.27 8.67
N ALA A 209 -9.70 6.86 7.45
CA ALA A 209 -9.41 7.67 6.28
C ALA A 209 -10.52 8.71 6.05
N VAL A 210 -10.14 9.95 5.77
CA VAL A 210 -11.10 10.97 5.29
C VAL A 210 -11.24 10.88 3.78
N SER A 211 -12.45 11.04 3.27
CA SER A 211 -12.66 11.07 1.82
C SER A 211 -12.12 12.37 1.22
N MET A 212 -11.83 12.34 -0.08
CA MET A 212 -11.43 13.54 -0.82
C MET A 212 -12.51 14.63 -0.85
N ARG A 213 -13.78 14.26 -0.65
CA ARG A 213 -14.92 15.18 -0.52
C ARG A 213 -14.91 15.83 0.86
N ASP A 214 -14.79 15.03 1.92
CA ASP A 214 -14.72 15.54 3.29
C ASP A 214 -13.54 16.48 3.49
N LEU A 215 -12.45 16.28 2.74
CA LEU A 215 -11.30 17.19 2.78
C LEU A 215 -11.65 18.64 2.35
N ASP A 216 -12.62 18.82 1.46
CA ASP A 216 -13.10 20.14 1.03
C ASP A 216 -14.10 20.73 2.02
N GLU A 217 -14.94 19.88 2.61
CA GLU A 217 -16.09 20.28 3.41
C GLU A 217 -15.75 20.48 4.90
N LEU A 218 -14.86 19.66 5.46
CA LEU A 218 -14.55 19.66 6.88
C LEU A 218 -13.48 20.70 7.26
N PRO A 219 -13.54 21.27 8.48
CA PRO A 219 -12.44 22.04 9.05
C PRO A 219 -11.15 21.22 9.17
N VAL A 220 -9.99 21.86 9.03
CA VAL A 220 -8.67 21.18 9.11
C VAL A 220 -8.49 20.44 10.44
N ALA A 221 -8.90 21.05 11.55
CA ALA A 221 -8.81 20.42 12.87
C ALA A 221 -9.58 19.10 12.93
N GLU A 222 -10.74 19.02 12.26
CA GLU A 222 -11.54 17.81 12.21
C GLU A 222 -10.94 16.75 11.28
N VAL A 223 -10.40 17.16 10.13
CA VAL A 223 -9.64 16.25 9.26
C VAL A 223 -8.49 15.59 10.02
N LEU A 224 -7.71 16.39 10.77
CA LEU A 224 -6.60 15.89 11.57
C LEU A 224 -7.05 15.03 12.75
N ALA A 225 -8.13 15.40 13.44
CA ALA A 225 -8.66 14.59 14.55
C ALA A 225 -9.13 13.19 14.07
N ARG A 226 -9.71 13.12 12.87
CA ARG A 226 -10.22 11.85 12.30
C ARG A 226 -9.12 10.97 11.71
N SER A 227 -8.21 11.58 10.95
CA SER A 227 -7.28 10.85 10.06
C SER A 227 -5.80 11.16 10.27
N GLY A 228 -5.48 12.14 11.10
CA GLY A 228 -4.12 12.56 11.40
C GLY A 228 -3.51 11.73 12.52
N VAL A 229 -2.25 11.32 12.32
CA VAL A 229 -1.39 10.74 13.34
C VAL A 229 -0.15 11.62 13.44
N PRO A 230 0.04 12.35 14.56
CA PRO A 230 1.23 13.15 14.81
C PRO A 230 2.52 12.33 14.66
N LEU A 231 3.61 12.98 14.25
CA LEU A 231 4.87 12.31 13.91
C LEU A 231 5.43 11.46 15.06
N ASP A 232 5.41 11.96 16.29
CA ASP A 232 5.84 11.25 17.50
C ASP A 232 5.02 9.96 17.69
N GLN A 233 3.71 10.02 17.53
CA GLN A 233 2.83 8.86 17.60
C GLN A 233 3.01 7.90 16.44
N ALA A 234 3.31 8.40 15.24
CA ALA A 234 3.58 7.55 14.07
C ALA A 234 4.90 6.78 14.19
N LEU A 235 5.88 7.29 14.95
CA LEU A 235 7.20 6.69 15.13
C LEU A 235 7.29 5.68 16.27
N VAL A 236 6.20 5.40 17.00
CA VAL A 236 6.17 4.40 18.09
C VAL A 236 6.48 2.96 17.64
N VAL A 237 6.52 2.74 16.33
CA VAL A 237 7.00 1.48 15.72
C VAL A 237 8.51 1.28 15.88
N LEU A 238 9.25 2.34 16.24
CA LEU A 238 10.69 2.31 16.50
C LEU A 238 10.96 2.32 18.02
N PRO A 239 12.09 1.74 18.46
CA PRO A 239 12.58 1.94 19.83
C PRO A 239 12.78 3.43 20.12
N ALA A 240 12.43 3.85 21.34
CA ALA A 240 12.54 5.23 21.78
C ALA A 240 13.51 5.38 22.96
N VAL A 241 14.16 6.55 23.05
CA VAL A 241 14.99 6.96 24.19
C VAL A 241 14.58 8.38 24.57
N THR A 242 14.42 8.65 25.87
CA THR A 242 14.14 9.98 26.40
C THR A 242 15.44 10.64 26.84
N LEU A 243 15.64 11.90 26.47
CA LEU A 243 16.83 12.68 26.82
C LEU A 243 16.47 13.81 27.78
N ASP A 244 17.43 14.18 28.61
CA ASP A 244 17.35 15.42 29.39
C ASP A 244 17.65 16.66 28.51
N ALA A 245 17.52 17.85 29.11
CA ALA A 245 17.74 19.10 28.38
C ALA A 245 19.16 19.21 27.78
N ALA A 246 20.17 18.66 28.46
CA ALA A 246 21.54 18.65 27.98
C ALA A 246 21.70 17.75 26.75
N GLY A 247 21.10 16.56 26.78
CA GLY A 247 21.09 15.62 25.65
C GLY A 247 20.35 16.20 24.44
N VAL A 248 19.23 16.89 24.64
CA VAL A 248 18.49 17.58 23.55
C VAL A 248 19.36 18.66 22.90
N ALA A 249 20.01 19.52 23.69
CA ALA A 249 20.89 20.57 23.18
C ALA A 249 22.07 19.99 22.39
N ALA A 250 22.67 18.90 22.89
CA ALA A 250 23.77 18.22 22.22
C ALA A 250 23.35 17.65 20.85
N ILE A 251 22.20 16.97 20.74
CA ILE A 251 21.72 16.45 19.46
C ILE A 251 21.35 17.57 18.48
N GLY A 252 20.76 18.66 18.96
CA GLY A 252 20.37 19.81 18.14
C GLY A 252 21.53 20.41 17.32
N VAL A 253 22.77 20.22 17.77
CA VAL A 253 24.01 20.68 17.10
C VAL A 253 24.84 19.55 16.48
N GLY A 254 24.28 18.34 16.35
CA GLY A 254 24.94 17.18 15.73
C GLY A 254 25.69 16.25 16.69
N GLY A 255 25.52 16.42 18.00
CA GLY A 255 26.02 15.51 19.02
C GLY A 255 25.31 14.16 19.01
N ARG A 256 25.88 13.17 19.72
CA ARG A 256 25.29 11.82 19.86
C ARG A 256 24.48 11.71 21.15
N PRO A 257 23.35 10.98 21.17
CA PRO A 257 22.65 10.67 22.40
C PRO A 257 23.56 9.89 23.35
N ALA A 258 23.60 10.27 24.63
CA ALA A 258 24.14 9.41 25.67
C ALA A 258 23.11 8.29 25.92
N GLU A 259 23.44 7.05 25.55
CA GLU A 259 22.54 5.91 25.75
C GLU A 259 22.47 5.54 27.24
N SER A 260 21.36 5.85 27.92
CA SER A 260 20.91 5.05 29.06
C SER A 260 19.83 4.10 28.56
N ARG A 261 20.21 2.87 28.16
CA ARG A 261 19.22 1.85 27.77
C ARG A 261 18.39 1.47 28.99
N ASN A 262 17.17 2.00 29.09
CA ASN A 262 16.19 1.50 30.05
C ASN A 262 15.54 0.24 29.44
N THR A 263 16.17 -0.92 29.63
CA THR A 263 15.61 -2.22 29.26
C THR A 263 14.40 -2.51 30.14
N THR A 264 13.22 -2.08 29.69
CA THR A 264 11.98 -2.69 30.20
C THR A 264 11.77 -3.96 29.38
N GLU A 265 12.34 -5.07 29.85
CA GLU A 265 12.04 -6.40 29.30
C GLU A 265 10.53 -6.63 29.33
N ARG A 266 9.92 -6.81 28.16
CA ARG A 266 8.68 -7.58 28.05
C ARG A 266 9.01 -8.85 27.29
N GLY A 267 9.54 -9.84 28.01
CA GLY A 267 9.57 -11.23 27.55
C GLY A 267 8.17 -11.84 27.59
N PRO A 268 7.87 -12.84 26.75
CA PRO A 268 6.61 -13.57 26.80
C PRO A 268 6.54 -14.36 28.10
N ALA A 269 5.36 -14.38 28.75
CA ALA A 269 5.12 -15.20 29.93
C ALA A 269 5.38 -16.68 29.59
N ALA A 270 6.50 -17.21 30.09
CA ALA A 270 6.81 -18.62 30.04
C ALA A 270 5.92 -19.38 31.03
N SER A 271 5.34 -20.46 30.52
CA SER A 271 4.56 -21.49 31.20
C SER A 271 5.16 -21.96 32.52
N GLY A 272 4.38 -21.87 33.59
CA GLY A 272 4.67 -22.55 34.85
C GLY A 272 4.53 -24.07 34.70
N ALA A 273 5.60 -24.78 34.98
CA ALA A 273 5.63 -26.22 35.14
C ALA A 273 5.09 -26.61 36.54
N SER A 274 4.28 -27.67 36.57
CA SER A 274 3.86 -28.39 37.78
C SER A 274 5.03 -28.96 38.58
N PRO A 275 4.81 -29.25 39.87
CA PRO A 275 5.38 -30.44 40.49
C PRO A 275 4.25 -31.30 41.06
N GLY A 276 4.09 -32.50 40.51
CA GLY A 276 3.29 -33.57 41.07
C GLY A 276 4.21 -34.74 41.41
N SER A 277 4.37 -34.96 42.71
CA SER A 277 4.59 -36.27 43.34
C SER A 277 3.34 -36.57 44.15
#